data_AF-A0A1W9QIX0-F1
#
_entry.id   AF-A0A1W9QIX0-F1
#
_cell.length_a   1.000
_cell.length_b   1.000
_cell.length_c   1.000
_cell.angle_alpha   90.00
_cell.angle_beta   90.00
_cell.angle_gamma   90.00
#
_symmetry.space_group_name_H-M   'P 1'
#
loop_
_entity.id
_entity.type
_entity.pdbx_description
1 polymer ?
#
loop_
_entity_poly.entity_id
_entity_poly.type
_entity_poly.pdbx_seq_one_letter_code
_entity_poly.pdbx_strand_id
1 'polypeptide(L)'
;MKKIRLILIALFVCGSLTAVTVLFDNTKEETAGNADWVIGTPPNWIGGFSDYGQALRDLGYETLTLNGSQITSYALQNCDVFIIPEPQNPFTNSEKQAILDFVQNGGGLFMIADHDGADRNNNGWDAQDIFDYSLQSMTYFHMSFNSDNEWLEPASYIESPRTFITENINRVGMWAGSTMSANYPAEEHIWREYSHYTPLLVTCEYGNGRVVGWGDSSTFDDGTGNPGNTLYDGWTD
;
A
#
# COMPACT_ATOMS: atom_id res chain seq x y z
N MET A 1 2.73 -16.28 21.12
CA MET A 1 1.66 -16.39 20.09
C MET A 1 2.30 -16.01 18.78
N LYS A 2 2.18 -16.82 17.71
CA LYS A 2 2.72 -16.42 16.40
C LYS A 2 1.92 -15.19 15.94
N LYS A 3 2.56 -14.03 15.85
CA LYS A 3 1.93 -12.82 15.28
C LYS A 3 1.66 -13.14 13.80
N ILE A 4 0.41 -13.05 13.37
CA ILE A 4 0.06 -13.27 11.96
C ILE A 4 0.20 -11.92 11.29
N ARG A 5 1.14 -11.83 10.34
CA ARG A 5 1.53 -10.61 9.67
C ARG A 5 0.52 -10.26 8.58
N LEU A 6 0.23 -8.97 8.43
CA LEU A 6 -0.57 -8.46 7.34
C LEU A 6 0.23 -8.56 6.05
N ILE A 7 0.10 -9.68 5.34
CA ILE A 7 0.67 -9.83 3.99
C ILE A 7 -0.49 -9.63 3.02
N LEU A 8 -0.79 -8.36 2.74
CA LEU A 8 -1.81 -8.00 1.76
C LEU A 8 -1.20 -8.14 0.38
N ILE A 9 -1.76 -9.08 -0.38
CA ILE A 9 -1.34 -9.33 -1.73
C ILE A 9 -2.57 -9.19 -2.63
N ALA A 10 -2.50 -8.26 -3.57
CA ALA A 10 -3.53 -8.05 -4.60
C ALA A 10 -3.61 -9.21 -5.63
N LEU A 11 -2.80 -10.26 -5.47
CA LEU A 11 -2.65 -11.32 -6.46
C LEU A 11 -3.68 -12.43 -6.30
N PHE A 12 -4.49 -12.57 -7.35
CA PHE A 12 -4.65 -13.90 -7.93
C PHE A 12 -4.10 -13.84 -9.35
N VAL A 13 -2.82 -14.18 -9.53
CA VAL A 13 -2.37 -14.71 -10.82
C VAL A 13 -2.82 -16.16 -10.83
N CYS A 14 -3.99 -16.41 -11.40
CA CYS A 14 -4.47 -17.78 -11.57
C CYS A 14 -3.48 -18.53 -12.48
N GLY A 15 -2.67 -19.42 -11.91
CA GLY A 15 -1.96 -20.46 -12.65
C GLY A 15 -0.61 -20.10 -13.28
N SER A 16 0.12 -19.08 -12.81
CA SER A 16 1.51 -18.94 -13.27
C SER A 16 2.45 -19.94 -12.59
N LEU A 17 3.23 -20.66 -13.40
CA LEU A 17 4.35 -21.50 -12.96
C LEU A 17 5.62 -20.67 -12.68
N THR A 18 5.57 -19.35 -12.85
CA THR A 18 6.69 -18.42 -12.60
C THR A 18 6.51 -17.71 -11.26
N ALA A 19 7.63 -17.34 -10.64
CA ALA A 19 7.62 -16.45 -9.49
C ALA A 19 6.90 -15.13 -9.87
N VAL A 20 6.07 -14.63 -8.96
CA VAL A 20 5.42 -13.33 -9.09
C VAL A 20 6.45 -12.23 -8.80
N THR A 21 6.41 -11.17 -9.58
CA THR A 21 7.23 -9.97 -9.37
C THR A 21 6.41 -8.84 -8.74
N VAL A 22 6.86 -8.36 -7.58
CA VAL A 22 6.32 -7.22 -6.84
C VAL A 22 7.26 -6.03 -6.97
N LEU A 23 6.75 -4.93 -7.52
CA LEU A 23 7.51 -3.69 -7.74
C LEU A 23 7.06 -2.62 -6.74
N PHE A 24 7.98 -2.13 -5.91
CA PHE A 24 7.76 -1.02 -4.99
C PHE A 24 8.14 0.30 -5.66
N ASP A 25 7.27 1.30 -5.64
CA ASP A 25 7.57 2.64 -6.14
C ASP A 25 8.62 3.33 -5.25
N ASN A 26 9.52 4.05 -5.91
CA ASN A 26 10.47 5.00 -5.32
C ASN A 26 10.67 6.19 -6.27
N THR A 27 9.61 6.59 -6.97
CA THR A 27 9.64 7.68 -7.96
C THR A 27 8.93 8.94 -7.51
N LYS A 28 8.22 8.90 -6.37
CA LYS A 28 7.42 9.98 -5.79
C LYS A 28 7.98 10.53 -4.50
N GLU A 29 9.27 10.31 -4.26
CA GLU A 29 10.02 10.75 -3.07
C GLU A 29 9.56 10.05 -1.78
N GLU A 30 9.42 8.74 -1.85
CA GLU A 30 9.10 7.82 -0.75
C GLU A 30 10.17 7.81 0.37
N THR A 31 11.26 8.55 0.17
CA THR A 31 12.34 8.82 1.14
C THR A 31 12.44 10.30 1.54
N ALA A 32 11.42 11.13 1.28
CA ALA A 32 11.45 12.54 1.64
C ALA A 32 11.29 12.75 3.15
N GLY A 33 11.96 13.78 3.69
CA GLY A 33 11.83 14.14 5.10
C GLY A 33 12.15 12.97 6.03
N ASN A 34 11.16 12.53 6.80
CA ASN A 34 11.26 11.38 7.72
C ASN A 34 10.79 10.05 7.10
N ALA A 35 10.26 10.06 5.87
CA ALA A 35 9.85 8.84 5.19
C ALA A 35 11.06 7.99 4.79
N ASP A 36 10.86 6.67 4.78
CA ASP A 36 11.77 5.71 4.16
C ASP A 36 11.02 4.46 3.73
N TRP A 37 9.92 4.64 3.01
CA TRP A 37 8.96 3.58 2.69
C TRP A 37 9.40 2.72 1.51
N VAL A 38 10.69 2.37 1.51
CA VAL A 38 11.36 1.61 0.48
C VAL A 38 11.80 0.26 1.04
N ILE A 39 11.89 -0.72 0.16
CA ILE A 39 12.62 -1.95 0.47
C ILE A 39 14.12 -1.71 0.29
N GLY A 40 14.92 -2.22 1.22
CA GLY A 40 16.36 -2.23 1.07
C GLY A 40 16.84 -3.20 -0.01
N THR A 41 18.15 -3.25 -0.21
CA THR A 41 18.80 -4.21 -1.10
C THR A 41 19.91 -4.99 -0.39
N PRO A 42 20.32 -6.17 -0.89
CA PRO A 42 21.45 -6.90 -0.33
C PRO A 42 22.72 -6.04 -0.28
N PRO A 43 23.58 -6.22 0.74
CA PRO A 43 23.49 -7.22 1.79
C PRO A 43 22.71 -6.77 3.05
N ASN A 44 22.40 -5.47 3.18
CA ASN A 44 22.00 -4.90 4.47
C ASN A 44 20.49 -4.73 4.63
N TRP A 45 19.72 -4.70 3.53
CA TRP A 45 18.25 -4.54 3.56
C TRP A 45 17.80 -3.37 4.45
N ILE A 46 18.35 -2.18 4.20
CA ILE A 46 18.00 -0.94 4.88
C ILE A 46 16.94 -0.21 4.06
N GLY A 47 15.82 0.08 4.70
CA GLY A 47 14.62 0.74 4.19
C GLY A 47 13.44 0.30 5.05
N GLY A 48 12.54 1.21 5.44
CA GLY A 48 11.48 0.93 6.41
C GLY A 48 10.54 -0.22 6.02
N PHE A 49 10.47 -0.61 4.74
CA PHE A 49 9.62 -1.73 4.30
C PHE A 49 10.41 -3.02 4.04
N SER A 50 11.66 -3.12 4.49
CA SER A 50 12.57 -4.22 4.13
C SER A 50 12.09 -5.59 4.62
N ASP A 51 11.55 -5.68 5.83
CA ASP A 51 10.96 -6.88 6.40
C ASP A 51 9.65 -7.26 5.72
N TYR A 52 8.85 -6.29 5.26
CA TYR A 52 7.69 -6.56 4.41
C TYR A 52 8.14 -7.17 3.08
N GLY A 53 9.15 -6.57 2.43
CA GLY A 53 9.80 -7.13 1.26
C GLY A 53 10.37 -8.53 1.52
N GLN A 54 10.97 -8.79 2.68
CA GLN A 54 11.50 -10.10 3.06
C GLN A 54 10.39 -11.13 3.21
N ALA A 55 9.27 -10.77 3.83
CA ALA A 55 8.13 -11.66 3.96
C ALA A 55 7.55 -12.06 2.59
N LEU A 56 7.53 -11.15 1.62
CA LEU A 56 7.16 -11.47 0.23
C LEU A 56 8.16 -12.44 -0.41
N ARG A 57 9.46 -12.23 -0.21
CA ARG A 57 10.50 -13.15 -0.73
C ARG A 57 10.42 -14.54 -0.09
N ASP A 58 10.10 -14.63 1.20
CA ASP A 58 9.91 -15.89 1.91
C ASP A 58 8.71 -16.70 1.36
N LEU A 59 7.74 -16.02 0.73
CA LEU A 59 6.63 -16.65 -0.01
C LEU A 59 7.01 -17.05 -1.45
N GLY A 60 8.24 -16.77 -1.88
CA GLY A 60 8.76 -17.13 -3.21
C GLY A 60 8.55 -16.05 -4.27
N TYR A 61 8.21 -14.82 -3.88
CA TYR A 61 8.07 -13.70 -4.80
C TYR A 61 9.39 -12.98 -5.03
N GLU A 62 9.54 -12.38 -6.21
CA GLU A 62 10.59 -11.42 -6.50
C GLU A 62 10.13 -10.04 -6.05
N THR A 63 10.99 -9.30 -5.34
CA THR A 63 10.72 -7.91 -4.92
C THR A 63 11.73 -6.99 -5.59
N LEU A 64 11.24 -5.98 -6.30
CA LEU A 64 12.02 -4.98 -7.02
C LEU A 64 11.62 -3.58 -6.58
N THR A 65 12.50 -2.61 -6.81
CA THR A 65 12.22 -1.18 -6.59
C THR A 65 12.26 -0.43 -7.92
N LEU A 66 11.20 0.32 -8.20
CA LEU A 66 11.16 1.26 -9.31
C LEU A 66 11.84 2.56 -8.88
N ASN A 67 13.06 2.79 -9.37
CA ASN A 67 13.77 4.04 -9.14
C ASN A 67 13.66 4.97 -10.35
N GLY A 68 13.83 6.26 -10.12
CA GLY A 68 13.82 7.29 -11.17
C GLY A 68 12.84 8.39 -10.85
N SER A 69 12.36 9.10 -11.87
CA SER A 69 11.46 10.24 -11.67
C SER A 69 10.04 10.02 -12.21
N GLN A 70 9.77 8.88 -12.85
CA GLN A 70 8.47 8.65 -13.49
C GLN A 70 8.03 7.19 -13.52
N ILE A 71 6.73 6.99 -13.35
CA ILE A 71 6.02 5.72 -13.55
C ILE A 71 5.62 5.61 -15.03
N THR A 72 6.05 4.55 -15.71
CA THR A 72 5.76 4.36 -17.14
C THR A 72 5.21 2.97 -17.40
N SER A 73 4.41 2.81 -18.46
CA SER A 73 3.91 1.49 -18.87
C SER A 73 5.05 0.50 -19.13
N TYR A 74 6.20 0.97 -19.62
CA TYR A 74 7.40 0.14 -19.81
C TYR A 74 7.99 -0.36 -18.48
N ALA A 75 7.97 0.47 -17.43
CA ALA A 75 8.42 0.07 -16.10
C ALA A 75 7.49 -0.99 -15.48
N LEU A 76 6.17 -0.88 -15.71
CA LEU A 76 5.16 -1.77 -15.14
C LEU A 76 4.96 -3.08 -15.93
N GLN A 77 5.44 -3.19 -17.17
CA GLN A 77 5.11 -4.33 -18.06
C GLN A 77 5.63 -5.70 -17.57
N ASN A 78 6.59 -5.72 -16.64
CA ASN A 78 7.26 -6.95 -16.18
C ASN A 78 7.01 -7.25 -14.69
N CYS A 79 6.11 -6.50 -14.02
CA CYS A 79 5.67 -6.83 -12.67
C CYS A 79 4.22 -7.32 -12.68
N ASP A 80 3.87 -8.14 -11.69
CA ASP A 80 2.50 -8.60 -11.46
C ASP A 80 1.79 -7.71 -10.42
N VAL A 81 2.56 -7.15 -9.47
CA VAL A 81 2.07 -6.20 -8.46
C VAL A 81 2.90 -4.93 -8.48
N PHE A 82 2.22 -3.80 -8.39
CA PHE A 82 2.82 -2.50 -8.12
C PHE A 82 2.33 -1.97 -6.77
N ILE A 83 3.27 -1.63 -5.89
CA ILE A 83 3.01 -1.08 -4.56
C ILE A 83 3.48 0.37 -4.57
N ILE A 84 2.60 1.29 -4.17
CA ILE A 84 2.90 2.73 -4.07
C ILE A 84 2.83 3.11 -2.58
N PRO A 85 3.97 3.22 -1.89
CA PRO A 85 4.01 3.49 -0.47
C PRO A 85 4.18 4.99 -0.16
N GLU A 86 3.11 5.61 0.34
CA GLU A 86 3.02 7.01 0.77
C GLU A 86 3.73 7.98 -0.19
N PRO A 87 3.25 8.10 -1.45
CA PRO A 87 3.86 8.98 -2.44
C PRO A 87 3.80 10.44 -1.94
N GLN A 88 4.86 11.22 -2.21
CA GLN A 88 4.99 12.61 -1.75
C GLN A 88 4.85 13.63 -2.88
N ASN A 89 4.61 13.18 -4.11
CA ASN A 89 4.39 14.04 -5.26
C ASN A 89 3.22 13.55 -6.11
N PRO A 90 2.39 14.45 -6.65
CA PRO A 90 1.23 14.07 -7.46
C PRO A 90 1.65 13.37 -8.76
N PHE A 91 0.79 12.46 -9.23
CA PHE A 91 0.98 11.80 -10.52
C PHE A 91 0.69 12.76 -11.67
N THR A 92 1.53 12.74 -12.70
CA THR A 92 1.21 13.31 -14.00
C THR A 92 0.11 12.49 -14.68
N ASN A 93 -0.59 13.08 -15.66
CA ASN A 93 -1.61 12.36 -16.44
C ASN A 93 -1.06 11.08 -17.11
N SER A 94 0.19 11.09 -17.56
CA SER A 94 0.82 9.92 -18.19
C SER A 94 1.10 8.80 -17.18
N GLU A 95 1.51 9.14 -15.97
CA GLU A 95 1.76 8.16 -14.90
C GLU A 95 0.47 7.55 -14.40
N LYS A 96 -0.54 8.40 -14.17
CA LYS A 96 -1.90 7.95 -13.89
C LYS A 96 -2.39 6.97 -14.95
N GLN A 97 -2.25 7.31 -16.23
CA GLN A 97 -2.68 6.42 -17.31
C GLN A 97 -1.90 5.10 -17.30
N ALA A 98 -0.59 5.12 -17.04
CA ALA A 98 0.21 3.91 -16.93
C ALA A 98 -0.26 3.00 -15.78
N ILE A 99 -0.59 3.57 -14.62
CA ILE A 99 -1.14 2.83 -13.47
C ILE A 99 -2.51 2.24 -13.81
N LEU A 100 -3.42 3.06 -14.38
CA LEU A 100 -4.75 2.60 -14.77
C LEU A 100 -4.67 1.47 -15.81
N ASP A 101 -3.85 1.62 -16.84
CA ASP A 101 -3.65 0.60 -17.87
C ASP A 101 -3.07 -0.69 -17.28
N PHE A 102 -2.11 -0.58 -16.37
CA PHE A 102 -1.52 -1.72 -15.68
C PHE A 102 -2.58 -2.52 -14.91
N VAL A 103 -3.39 -1.86 -14.08
CA VAL A 103 -4.45 -2.52 -13.33
C VAL A 103 -5.52 -3.07 -14.27
N GLN A 104 -5.99 -2.27 -15.24
CA GLN A 104 -7.02 -2.70 -16.19
C GLN A 104 -6.64 -3.99 -16.94
N ASN A 105 -5.35 -4.17 -17.22
CA ASN A 105 -4.82 -5.34 -17.94
C ASN A 105 -4.48 -6.54 -17.04
N GLY A 106 -4.78 -6.49 -15.74
CA GLY A 106 -4.61 -7.63 -14.83
C GLY A 106 -3.58 -7.44 -13.73
N GLY A 107 -2.91 -6.29 -13.68
CA GLY A 107 -1.97 -5.96 -12.61
C GLY A 107 -2.66 -5.79 -11.26
N GLY A 108 -1.95 -6.16 -10.19
CA GLY A 108 -2.34 -5.84 -8.82
C GLY A 108 -1.77 -4.50 -8.38
N LEU A 109 -2.60 -3.59 -7.87
CA LEU A 109 -2.16 -2.32 -7.28
C LEU A 109 -2.38 -2.34 -5.77
N PHE A 110 -1.35 -1.97 -5.01
CA PHE A 110 -1.48 -1.71 -3.59
C PHE A 110 -1.12 -0.26 -3.29
N MET A 111 -2.12 0.53 -2.92
CA MET A 111 -1.99 1.91 -2.48
C MET A 111 -1.87 1.93 -0.96
N ILE A 112 -0.74 2.42 -0.46
CA ILE A 112 -0.51 2.60 0.97
C ILE A 112 -0.42 4.11 1.19
N ALA A 113 -1.38 4.69 1.89
CA ALA A 113 -1.39 6.10 2.25
C ALA A 113 -0.83 6.31 3.67
N ASP A 114 -1.04 7.50 4.21
CA ASP A 114 -0.77 7.89 5.59
C ASP A 114 -1.73 9.04 5.96
N HIS A 115 -1.66 9.55 7.19
CA HIS A 115 -2.51 10.62 7.73
C HIS A 115 -2.46 11.98 7.01
N ASP A 116 -3.49 12.80 7.29
CA ASP A 116 -3.49 14.24 7.04
C ASP A 116 -2.31 14.94 7.76
N GLY A 117 -1.51 15.69 7.01
CA GLY A 117 -0.30 16.34 7.48
C GLY A 117 0.98 15.49 7.39
N ALA A 118 0.95 14.37 6.68
CA ALA A 118 2.12 13.54 6.35
C ALA A 118 2.96 14.06 5.16
N ASP A 119 2.81 15.32 4.75
CA ASP A 119 3.61 15.98 3.72
C ASP A 119 5.08 16.10 4.16
N ARG A 120 5.91 15.16 3.70
CA ARG A 120 7.32 15.04 4.12
C ARG A 120 8.25 15.98 3.38
N ASN A 121 7.83 16.55 2.26
CA ASN A 121 8.64 17.46 1.45
C ASN A 121 8.14 18.92 1.46
N ASN A 122 7.04 19.21 2.17
CA ASN A 122 6.39 20.51 2.29
C ASN A 122 5.92 21.08 0.94
N ASN A 123 5.46 20.23 0.02
CA ASN A 123 4.96 20.66 -1.29
C ASN A 123 3.44 20.90 -1.32
N GLY A 124 2.75 20.66 -0.21
CA GLY A 124 1.30 20.81 -0.03
C GLY A 124 0.49 19.59 -0.44
N TRP A 125 1.09 18.41 -0.56
CA TRP A 125 0.42 17.17 -0.90
C TRP A 125 0.71 16.07 0.12
N ASP A 126 -0.35 15.52 0.71
CA ASP A 126 -0.29 14.25 1.44
C ASP A 126 -0.60 13.08 0.50
N ALA A 127 -0.17 11.87 0.87
CA ALA A 127 -0.43 10.65 0.08
C ALA A 127 -1.92 10.41 -0.16
N GLN A 128 -2.77 10.69 0.83
CA GLN A 128 -4.23 10.61 0.73
C GLN A 128 -4.77 11.52 -0.40
N ASP A 129 -4.31 12.78 -0.46
CA ASP A 129 -4.68 13.73 -1.52
C ASP A 129 -4.15 13.29 -2.88
N ILE A 130 -2.94 12.73 -2.93
CA ILE A 130 -2.32 12.26 -4.16
C ILE A 130 -3.14 11.13 -4.78
N PHE A 131 -3.58 10.16 -3.98
CA PHE A 131 -4.46 9.10 -4.47
C PHE A 131 -5.84 9.64 -4.86
N ASP A 132 -6.44 10.51 -4.06
CA ASP A 132 -7.81 10.96 -4.28
C ASP A 132 -7.96 11.98 -5.42
N TYR A 133 -6.98 12.85 -5.62
CA TYR A 133 -7.07 13.91 -6.63
C TYR A 133 -6.21 13.66 -7.87
N SER A 134 -4.98 13.19 -7.71
CA SER A 134 -4.09 12.98 -8.87
C SER A 134 -4.35 11.62 -9.54
N LEU A 135 -4.50 10.54 -8.77
CA LEU A 135 -4.89 9.22 -9.30
C LEU A 135 -6.40 9.09 -9.50
N GLN A 136 -7.19 9.87 -8.75
CA GLN A 136 -8.66 9.81 -8.75
C GLN A 136 -9.20 8.43 -8.34
N SER A 137 -8.63 7.89 -7.25
CA SER A 137 -9.00 6.61 -6.62
C SER A 137 -10.52 6.39 -6.56
N MET A 138 -11.31 7.37 -6.12
CA MET A 138 -12.77 7.22 -6.01
C MET A 138 -13.45 7.03 -7.38
N THR A 139 -12.91 7.64 -8.44
CA THR A 139 -13.47 7.54 -9.80
C THR A 139 -13.19 6.19 -10.44
N TYR A 140 -11.99 5.64 -10.26
CA TYR A 140 -11.56 4.43 -10.95
C TYR A 140 -11.64 3.16 -10.09
N PHE A 141 -11.46 3.31 -8.78
CA PHE A 141 -11.33 2.22 -7.81
C PHE A 141 -12.39 2.26 -6.71
N HIS A 142 -13.31 3.22 -6.76
CA HIS A 142 -14.47 3.31 -5.84
C HIS A 142 -14.08 3.36 -4.35
N MET A 143 -12.89 3.87 -4.06
CA MET A 143 -12.36 4.04 -2.71
C MET A 143 -11.67 5.40 -2.59
N SER A 144 -11.68 5.98 -1.40
CA SER A 144 -10.97 7.22 -1.07
C SER A 144 -10.33 7.11 0.30
N PHE A 145 -9.34 7.97 0.56
CA PHE A 145 -8.67 8.09 1.84
C PHE A 145 -9.19 9.33 2.55
N ASN A 146 -9.66 9.16 3.79
CA ASN A 146 -10.20 10.28 4.56
C ASN A 146 -9.03 11.12 5.11
N SER A 147 -9.20 12.45 5.10
CA SER A 147 -8.24 13.38 5.72
C SER A 147 -8.42 13.36 7.25
N ASP A 148 -7.84 12.35 7.89
CA ASP A 148 -7.80 12.16 9.33
C ASP A 148 -6.43 11.61 9.79
N ASN A 149 -6.28 11.44 11.11
CA ASN A 149 -5.04 10.98 11.74
C ASN A 149 -5.42 10.09 12.93
N GLU A 150 -5.57 8.80 12.65
CA GLU A 150 -6.18 7.83 13.56
C GLU A 150 -5.15 6.86 14.13
N TRP A 151 -5.36 6.49 15.40
CA TRP A 151 -4.51 5.55 16.13
C TRP A 151 -5.34 4.39 16.65
N LEU A 152 -5.02 3.16 16.23
CA LEU A 152 -5.77 1.97 16.57
C LEU A 152 -4.88 0.72 16.67
N GLU A 153 -4.68 0.24 17.89
CA GLU A 153 -3.85 -0.92 18.17
C GLU A 153 -4.53 -1.85 19.21
N PRO A 154 -5.15 -2.98 18.81
CA PRO A 154 -5.41 -3.42 17.44
C PRO A 154 -6.78 -2.99 16.86
N ALA A 155 -6.84 -2.90 15.54
CA ALA A 155 -8.06 -3.08 14.75
C ALA A 155 -8.41 -4.57 14.69
N SER A 156 -9.63 -4.93 15.11
CA SER A 156 -10.07 -6.34 15.14
C SER A 156 -11.47 -6.57 14.59
N TYR A 157 -12.13 -5.54 14.06
CA TYR A 157 -13.39 -5.68 13.36
C TYR A 157 -13.10 -6.01 11.91
N ILE A 158 -13.25 -7.29 11.56
CA ILE A 158 -12.87 -7.83 10.26
C ILE A 158 -14.05 -8.62 9.70
N GLU A 159 -14.17 -8.70 8.39
CA GLU A 159 -15.36 -9.20 7.73
C GLU A 159 -15.67 -10.67 8.09
N SER A 160 -16.96 -11.01 8.13
CA SER A 160 -17.43 -12.35 8.45
C SER A 160 -18.56 -12.73 7.49
N PRO A 161 -18.41 -13.78 6.67
CA PRO A 161 -17.28 -14.72 6.62
C PRO A 161 -15.98 -14.09 6.10
N ARG A 162 -14.84 -14.66 6.48
CA ARG A 162 -13.53 -14.21 6.03
C ARG A 162 -13.36 -14.43 4.53
N THR A 163 -12.83 -13.43 3.84
CA THR A 163 -12.36 -13.56 2.46
C THR A 163 -10.91 -14.06 2.45
N PHE A 164 -10.40 -14.40 1.27
CA PHE A 164 -8.98 -14.71 1.10
C PHE A 164 -8.06 -13.54 1.50
N ILE A 165 -8.56 -12.30 1.44
CA ILE A 165 -7.80 -11.11 1.86
C ILE A 165 -7.51 -11.15 3.36
N THR A 166 -8.44 -11.68 4.16
CA THR A 166 -8.35 -11.62 5.63
C THR A 166 -8.41 -12.97 6.34
N GLU A 167 -8.34 -14.09 5.61
CA GLU A 167 -8.48 -15.45 6.16
C GLU A 167 -7.48 -15.78 7.27
N ASN A 168 -6.30 -15.14 7.24
CA ASN A 168 -5.26 -15.31 8.24
C ASN A 168 -5.08 -14.05 9.12
N ILE A 169 -5.81 -12.97 8.88
CA ILE A 169 -5.65 -11.73 9.64
C ILE A 169 -6.51 -11.78 10.90
N ASN A 170 -5.92 -11.70 12.09
CA ASN A 170 -6.70 -11.64 13.34
C ASN A 170 -6.80 -10.23 13.93
N ARG A 171 -5.80 -9.41 13.66
CA ARG A 171 -5.70 -8.03 14.10
C ARG A 171 -4.70 -7.29 13.22
N VAL A 172 -4.84 -5.98 13.13
CA VAL A 172 -3.91 -5.08 12.45
C VAL A 172 -3.69 -3.84 13.32
N GLY A 173 -2.49 -3.28 13.32
CA GLY A 173 -2.21 -1.99 13.95
C GLY A 173 -2.35 -0.85 12.95
N MET A 174 -2.71 0.33 13.44
CA MET A 174 -2.69 1.57 12.67
C MET A 174 -2.14 2.68 13.58
N TRP A 175 -1.10 3.37 13.12
CA TRP A 175 -0.35 4.34 13.92
C TRP A 175 -0.26 5.67 13.18
N ALA A 176 -1.22 6.56 13.45
CA ALA A 176 -1.41 7.80 12.71
C ALA A 176 -1.75 7.54 11.23
N GLY A 177 -2.72 6.66 10.97
CA GLY A 177 -3.18 6.38 9.62
C GLY A 177 -4.40 7.19 9.22
N SER A 178 -4.74 7.09 7.94
CA SER A 178 -6.03 7.53 7.39
C SER A 178 -7.06 6.41 7.40
N THR A 179 -8.30 6.73 7.75
CA THR A 179 -9.43 5.84 7.47
C THR A 179 -9.85 5.95 6.01
N MET A 180 -10.73 5.06 5.55
CA MET A 180 -11.15 5.02 4.15
C MET A 180 -12.65 5.26 4.01
N SER A 181 -13.08 5.56 2.80
CA SER A 181 -14.47 5.49 2.37
C SER A 181 -14.56 4.66 1.10
N ALA A 182 -15.65 3.91 0.92
CA ALA A 182 -15.84 3.03 -0.23
C ALA A 182 -17.27 3.07 -0.77
N ASN A 183 -17.41 2.83 -2.07
CA ASN A 183 -18.69 2.72 -2.76
C ASN A 183 -18.73 1.40 -3.53
N TYR A 184 -19.92 0.84 -3.76
CA TYR A 184 -20.04 -0.29 -4.70
C TYR A 184 -19.41 0.08 -6.07
N PRO A 185 -18.62 -0.82 -6.69
CA PRO A 185 -18.34 -2.22 -6.34
C PRO A 185 -17.12 -2.49 -5.43
N ALA A 186 -16.52 -1.48 -4.79
CA ALA A 186 -15.47 -1.74 -3.80
C ALA A 186 -16.02 -2.51 -2.58
N GLU A 187 -15.16 -3.31 -1.97
CA GLU A 187 -15.45 -4.14 -0.80
C GLU A 187 -14.62 -3.68 0.40
N GLU A 188 -15.25 -3.60 1.56
CA GLU A 188 -14.63 -3.24 2.83
C GLU A 188 -14.33 -4.50 3.64
N HIS A 189 -13.17 -4.56 4.29
CA HIS A 189 -12.70 -5.78 4.97
C HIS A 189 -12.38 -5.58 6.45
N ILE A 190 -11.71 -4.50 6.80
CA ILE A 190 -11.32 -4.20 8.18
C ILE A 190 -11.89 -2.85 8.54
N TRP A 191 -12.46 -2.72 9.74
CA TRP A 191 -13.03 -1.47 10.24
C TRP A 191 -12.42 -1.07 11.57
N ARG A 192 -12.46 0.24 11.82
CA ARG A 192 -12.06 0.84 13.09
C ARG A 192 -13.01 0.48 14.24
N GLU A 193 -14.29 0.32 13.96
CA GLU A 193 -15.31 0.04 14.97
C GLU A 193 -16.33 -1.02 14.54
N TYR A 194 -17.03 -1.59 15.53
CA TYR A 194 -18.03 -2.66 15.33
C TYR A 194 -19.19 -2.27 14.41
N SER A 195 -19.52 -0.98 14.28
CA SER A 195 -20.61 -0.54 13.41
C SER A 195 -20.27 -0.59 11.92
N HIS A 196 -19.00 -0.83 11.57
CA HIS A 196 -18.52 -0.95 10.20
C HIS A 196 -18.84 0.29 9.34
N TYR A 197 -18.62 1.50 9.88
CA TYR A 197 -18.82 2.75 9.13
C TYR A 197 -17.50 3.39 8.68
N THR A 198 -16.40 3.02 9.33
CA THR A 198 -15.07 3.56 9.07
C THR A 198 -14.11 2.43 8.69
N PRO A 199 -14.05 2.07 7.38
CA PRO A 199 -13.14 1.03 6.90
C PRO A 199 -11.68 1.49 6.96
N LEU A 200 -10.78 0.51 7.08
CA LEU A 200 -9.32 0.65 7.13
C LEU A 200 -8.66 -0.09 5.96
N LEU A 201 -9.30 -1.16 5.47
CA LEU A 201 -8.87 -1.94 4.33
C LEU A 201 -10.03 -2.04 3.33
N VAL A 202 -9.79 -1.56 2.12
CA VAL A 202 -10.76 -1.58 1.02
C VAL A 202 -10.12 -2.23 -0.20
N THR A 203 -10.89 -3.03 -0.93
CA THR A 203 -10.46 -3.59 -2.22
C THR A 203 -11.45 -3.28 -3.33
N CYS A 204 -10.99 -3.32 -4.57
CA CYS A 204 -11.86 -3.30 -5.75
C CYS A 204 -11.25 -4.10 -6.89
N GLU A 205 -12.08 -4.43 -7.89
CA GLU A 205 -11.59 -4.86 -9.20
C GLU A 205 -11.66 -3.68 -10.19
N TYR A 206 -10.69 -3.59 -11.08
CA TYR A 206 -10.69 -2.62 -12.18
C TYR A 206 -10.16 -3.29 -13.45
N GLY A 207 -11.03 -3.43 -14.45
CA GLY A 207 -10.74 -4.29 -15.61
C GLY A 207 -10.51 -5.73 -15.19
N ASN A 208 -9.33 -6.28 -15.49
CA ASN A 208 -8.94 -7.63 -15.06
C ASN A 208 -8.07 -7.63 -13.80
N GLY A 209 -7.70 -6.47 -13.28
CA GLY A 209 -6.81 -6.34 -12.13
C GLY A 209 -7.56 -6.07 -10.84
N ARG A 210 -6.78 -5.97 -9.76
CA ARG A 210 -7.29 -5.74 -8.40
C ARG A 210 -6.52 -4.62 -7.72
N VAL A 211 -7.24 -3.88 -6.89
CA VAL A 211 -6.71 -2.75 -6.14
C VAL A 211 -6.96 -2.99 -4.67
N VAL A 212 -5.95 -2.72 -3.86
CA VAL A 212 -6.01 -2.70 -2.39
C VAL A 212 -5.64 -1.30 -1.95
N GLY A 213 -6.42 -0.73 -1.04
CA GLY A 213 -6.08 0.49 -0.33
C GLY A 213 -5.91 0.23 1.17
N TRP A 214 -4.86 0.80 1.74
CA TRP A 214 -4.57 0.79 3.18
C TRP A 214 -4.04 2.16 3.59
N GLY A 215 -4.56 2.71 4.68
CA GLY A 215 -4.33 4.12 5.03
C GLY A 215 -3.11 4.43 5.89
N ASP A 216 -2.23 3.46 6.16
CA ASP A 216 -1.10 3.67 7.08
C ASP A 216 0.19 2.99 6.61
N SER A 217 1.21 3.79 6.31
CA SER A 217 2.55 3.33 5.96
C SER A 217 3.30 2.75 7.17
N SER A 218 3.06 3.26 8.37
CA SER A 218 3.69 2.81 9.62
C SER A 218 3.37 1.34 9.94
N THR A 219 2.24 0.83 9.42
CA THR A 219 1.88 -0.59 9.51
C THR A 219 2.96 -1.52 8.94
N PHE A 220 3.71 -1.05 7.95
CA PHE A 220 4.75 -1.82 7.26
C PHE A 220 6.17 -1.38 7.60
N ASP A 221 6.32 -0.34 8.44
CA ASP A 221 7.62 0.11 8.93
C ASP A 221 8.26 -0.94 9.85
N ASP A 222 9.51 -1.26 9.61
CA ASP A 222 10.31 -2.20 10.40
C ASP A 222 11.41 -1.50 11.22
N GLY A 223 11.43 -0.15 11.20
CA GLY A 223 12.41 0.68 11.87
C GLY A 223 13.80 0.66 11.25
N THR A 224 14.01 -0.03 10.12
CA THR A 224 15.33 -0.19 9.48
C THR A 224 15.63 0.90 8.46
N GLY A 225 15.35 2.16 8.82
CA GLY A 225 15.47 3.29 7.90
C GLY A 225 16.86 3.88 7.71
N ASN A 226 16.94 4.82 6.78
CA ASN A 226 18.09 5.67 6.52
C ASN A 226 18.52 6.45 7.79
N PRO A 227 19.83 6.64 8.02
CA PRO A 227 20.31 7.37 9.18
C PRO A 227 19.76 8.80 9.25
N GLY A 228 19.11 9.13 10.38
CA GLY A 228 18.49 10.44 10.60
C GLY A 228 16.97 10.41 10.66
N ASN A 229 16.35 9.34 10.15
CA ASN A 229 14.92 9.13 10.25
C ASN A 229 14.55 8.60 11.65
N THR A 230 13.42 9.06 12.16
CA THR A 230 12.78 8.56 13.37
C THR A 230 11.65 7.63 12.96
N LEU A 231 11.99 6.35 12.80
CA LEU A 231 11.10 5.28 12.38
C LEU A 231 10.70 4.39 13.56
N TYR A 232 9.59 3.66 13.42
CA TYR A 232 9.04 2.79 14.45
C TYR A 232 8.67 1.44 13.84
N ASP A 233 9.00 0.34 14.51
CA ASP A 233 8.70 -1.00 14.02
C ASP A 233 7.22 -1.37 14.24
N GLY A 234 6.35 -0.97 13.31
CA GLY A 234 4.95 -1.39 13.27
C GLY A 234 4.76 -2.77 12.63
N TRP A 235 5.72 -3.24 11.84
CA TRP A 235 5.65 -4.54 11.17
C TRP A 235 5.67 -5.70 12.16
N THR A 236 6.44 -5.59 13.24
CA THR A 236 6.52 -6.64 14.25
C THR A 236 5.51 -6.49 15.37
N ASP A 237 4.74 -5.41 15.48
CA ASP A 237 3.78 -5.14 16.57
C ASP A 237 2.45 -5.90 16.45
#